data_AF-A0A1I7TZB3-F1
#
_entry.id   AF-A0A1I7TZB3-F1
#
_cell.length_a   1.000
_cell.length_b   1.000
_cell.length_c   1.000
_cell.angle_alpha   90.00
_cell.angle_beta   90.00
_cell.angle_gamma   90.00
#
_symmetry.space_group_name_H-M   'P 1'
#
loop_
_entity.id
_entity.type
_entity.pdbx_description
1 polymer ?
#
loop_
_entity_poly.entity_id
_entity_poly.type
_entity_poly.pdbx_seq_one_letter_code
_entity_poly.pdbx_strand_id
1 'polypeptide(L)'
;MTPRKKLETGLYVPPGRRNERENFDGISPIKSPEVGSSRVVPPNCCEDEEEEELNVSSTKNDTSSVVSFSSVSIVSSIESSPPKVTKDFQKKLRMGRQGYKSDRIPVHHRVVLSNNPVRKDFESTESSNSQNGFPNSPDDSFRSDASYESILDTFHQTNVQYIDSHCHTDFMYNNLLRRHDPQKHEGLAQWITKYPRAFPKSFSGLIANFIKPDLFVDSGNNDEYDFEWILRELQLNYYLGTTWGCHPHHVTQWGKNGFFWTTLKYILSNKKTYKVLAIGECGIDLNRCESKLEDQIEVFEKHIDLAFSHKLPLVIHCRSGHKGQAEDICLNILEKKMNVNHPFLKIHRHCFTENWETAKKWLEQCPDVHFGYTAALLSFKEPQIEAVRRIPLDRILLETDGPYFKPKCFDRVSPAKVCLPGMAIATAAKLAEIKQVPMEEVLRATYNNTRRVYQIAL
;
A
#
# COMPACT_ATOMS: atom_id res chain seq x y z
N MET A 1 -7.31 33.54 -69.34
CA MET A 1 -6.01 33.24 -70.01
C MET A 1 -5.15 32.44 -69.05
N THR A 2 -4.38 31.48 -69.57
CA THR A 2 -3.28 30.73 -68.92
C THR A 2 -1.97 31.57 -68.95
N PRO A 3 -0.80 31.22 -68.32
CA PRO A 3 -0.30 29.84 -68.13
C PRO A 3 0.63 29.45 -66.93
N ARG A 4 0.63 28.14 -66.59
CA ARG A 4 1.76 27.28 -66.13
C ARG A 4 2.31 27.53 -64.69
N LYS A 5 2.97 26.56 -64.01
CA LYS A 5 3.55 25.25 -64.43
C LYS A 5 3.57 24.18 -63.29
N LYS A 6 3.46 22.89 -63.70
CA LYS A 6 3.77 21.56 -63.09
C LYS A 6 4.59 21.46 -61.76
N LEU A 7 4.52 20.37 -60.96
CA LEU A 7 4.54 18.92 -61.29
C LEU A 7 3.59 17.99 -60.47
N GLU A 8 3.43 16.77 -61.01
CA GLU A 8 2.85 15.54 -60.40
C GLU A 8 4.01 14.57 -60.04
N THR A 9 3.89 13.44 -59.32
CA THR A 9 2.74 12.60 -58.85
C THR A 9 2.82 12.40 -57.31
N GLY A 10 2.26 11.41 -56.59
CA GLY A 10 1.53 10.17 -56.93
C GLY A 10 1.11 9.38 -55.66
N LEU A 11 0.36 8.28 -55.80
CA LEU A 11 -0.25 7.51 -54.69
C LEU A 11 -0.34 5.99 -54.99
N TYR A 12 -0.47 5.16 -53.95
CA TYR A 12 -0.83 3.73 -54.03
C TYR A 12 -1.85 3.34 -52.95
N VAL A 13 -2.76 2.40 -53.27
CA VAL A 13 -3.88 1.93 -52.43
C VAL A 13 -4.09 0.41 -52.67
N PRO A 14 -4.40 -0.41 -51.65
CA PRO A 14 -4.39 -1.88 -51.77
C PRO A 14 -5.76 -2.53 -52.10
N PRO A 15 -5.77 -3.77 -52.63
CA PRO A 15 -6.93 -4.67 -52.68
C PRO A 15 -6.73 -5.98 -51.88
N GLY A 16 -7.71 -6.91 -51.87
CA GLY A 16 -7.48 -8.27 -51.35
C GLY A 16 -8.64 -9.29 -51.45
N ARG A 17 -8.31 -10.54 -51.07
CA ARG A 17 -9.15 -11.74 -50.78
C ARG A 17 -9.81 -12.56 -51.93
N ARG A 18 -9.61 -13.90 -51.82
CA ARG A 18 -10.38 -15.05 -52.39
C ARG A 18 -10.26 -15.24 -53.93
N ASN A 19 -10.29 -16.43 -54.55
CA ASN A 19 -10.40 -17.86 -54.16
C ASN A 19 -10.03 -18.73 -55.44
N GLU A 20 -10.25 -20.05 -55.69
CA GLU A 20 -10.88 -21.25 -55.05
C GLU A 20 -10.08 -22.56 -55.42
N ARG A 21 -10.19 -23.61 -54.58
CA ARG A 21 -10.39 -25.08 -54.82
C ARG A 21 -9.68 -25.89 -55.94
N GLU A 22 -9.30 -27.13 -55.56
CA GLU A 22 -9.85 -28.39 -56.14
C GLU A 22 -9.75 -29.58 -55.13
N ASN A 23 -10.32 -30.77 -55.44
CA ASN A 23 -10.60 -31.87 -54.49
C ASN A 23 -9.78 -33.16 -54.77
N PHE A 24 -9.78 -34.12 -53.82
CA PHE A 24 -10.27 -35.50 -54.05
C PHE A 24 -10.51 -36.26 -52.71
N ASP A 25 -11.18 -37.42 -52.80
CA ASP A 25 -11.83 -38.14 -51.69
C ASP A 25 -10.92 -39.02 -50.81
N GLY A 26 -11.49 -39.63 -49.75
CA GLY A 26 -10.84 -40.63 -48.89
C GLY A 26 -11.74 -41.84 -48.60
N ILE A 27 -11.24 -42.86 -47.86
CA ILE A 27 -12.03 -44.00 -47.35
C ILE A 27 -11.30 -44.75 -46.20
N SER A 28 -12.04 -45.05 -45.13
CA SER A 28 -11.93 -46.12 -44.11
C SER A 28 -10.62 -46.44 -43.31
N PRO A 29 -10.73 -47.01 -42.09
CA PRO A 29 -9.60 -47.32 -41.18
C PRO A 29 -9.26 -48.82 -41.06
N ILE A 30 -8.11 -49.18 -40.43
CA ILE A 30 -7.87 -50.53 -39.87
C ILE A 30 -6.80 -50.55 -38.74
N LYS A 31 -7.20 -51.18 -37.61
CA LYS A 31 -6.46 -51.95 -36.58
C LYS A 31 -5.12 -51.47 -35.93
N SER A 32 -5.14 -51.54 -34.59
CA SER A 32 -4.05 -51.89 -33.63
C SER A 32 -3.41 -53.27 -33.92
N PRO A 33 -2.34 -53.78 -33.22
CA PRO A 33 -1.86 -53.50 -31.85
C PRO A 33 -0.30 -53.46 -31.75
N GLU A 34 0.47 -53.71 -30.67
CA GLU A 34 0.26 -54.12 -29.25
C GLU A 34 1.50 -53.83 -28.36
N VAL A 35 1.41 -54.08 -27.04
CA VAL A 35 2.53 -54.23 -26.05
C VAL A 35 3.34 -52.95 -25.74
N GLY A 36 3.84 -52.70 -24.52
CA GLY A 36 3.82 -53.50 -23.28
C GLY A 36 4.24 -52.68 -22.04
N SER A 37 4.37 -53.35 -20.88
CA SER A 37 4.61 -52.71 -19.58
C SER A 37 6.01 -52.96 -19.01
N SER A 38 6.49 -52.00 -18.20
CA SER A 38 7.38 -52.30 -17.07
C SER A 38 7.31 -51.21 -15.99
N ARG A 39 7.31 -51.62 -14.71
CA ARG A 39 7.59 -50.78 -13.54
C ARG A 39 9.03 -51.03 -13.10
N VAL A 40 9.79 -49.99 -12.74
CA VAL A 40 10.95 -50.10 -11.82
C VAL A 40 11.04 -48.84 -10.96
N VAL A 41 11.24 -49.01 -9.65
CA VAL A 41 11.46 -47.98 -8.60
C VAL A 41 12.15 -48.69 -7.41
N PRO A 42 13.03 -48.06 -6.60
CA PRO A 42 14.06 -47.05 -6.87
C PRO A 42 15.47 -47.70 -6.70
N PRO A 43 16.49 -47.02 -6.13
CA PRO A 43 16.83 -47.31 -4.71
C PRO A 43 17.19 -46.07 -3.84
N ASN A 44 17.28 -46.28 -2.51
CA ASN A 44 17.75 -45.33 -1.48
C ASN A 44 19.20 -45.63 -1.04
N CYS A 45 19.85 -44.63 -0.40
CA CYS A 45 20.64 -44.66 0.86
C CYS A 45 20.55 -43.22 1.46
N CYS A 46 20.43 -42.93 2.77
CA CYS A 46 21.23 -43.33 3.95
C CYS A 46 22.66 -42.75 3.88
N GLU A 47 23.31 -42.20 4.91
CA GLU A 47 23.18 -42.29 6.39
C GLU A 47 22.49 -41.05 7.04
N ASP A 48 21.89 -41.01 8.26
CA ASP A 48 22.18 -41.54 9.63
C ASP A 48 23.23 -40.68 10.40
N GLU A 49 23.16 -40.40 11.71
CA GLU A 49 22.14 -40.60 12.77
C GLU A 49 21.79 -39.20 13.39
N GLU A 50 21.41 -38.86 14.64
CA GLU A 50 21.28 -39.46 16.00
C GLU A 50 19.97 -38.91 16.68
N GLU A 51 19.62 -39.32 17.92
CA GLU A 51 18.45 -38.86 18.70
C GLU A 51 18.77 -38.46 20.17
N GLU A 52 17.92 -37.64 20.80
CA GLU A 52 17.73 -37.62 22.28
C GLU A 52 16.23 -37.61 22.64
N GLU A 53 15.76 -38.65 23.35
CA GLU A 53 14.40 -38.71 23.92
C GLU A 53 14.29 -37.96 25.26
N LEU A 54 13.14 -37.32 25.51
CA LEU A 54 12.58 -37.21 26.86
C LEU A 54 11.05 -37.42 26.88
N ASN A 55 10.65 -38.61 27.34
CA ASN A 55 9.27 -38.96 27.68
C ASN A 55 8.79 -38.28 28.98
N VAL A 56 7.52 -37.85 29.07
CA VAL A 56 6.66 -37.99 30.27
C VAL A 56 5.16 -37.97 29.89
N SER A 57 4.46 -39.03 30.31
CA SER A 57 3.00 -39.26 30.49
C SER A 57 1.93 -38.34 29.89
N SER A 58 0.91 -38.98 29.31
CA SER A 58 -0.40 -38.41 29.01
C SER A 58 -1.37 -38.42 30.21
N THR A 59 -2.32 -37.49 30.22
CA THR A 59 -3.66 -37.69 30.80
C THR A 59 -4.72 -37.10 29.86
N LYS A 60 -5.90 -37.74 29.80
CA LYS A 60 -7.09 -37.19 29.14
C LYS A 60 -7.92 -36.40 30.15
N ASN A 61 -8.65 -35.40 29.68
CA ASN A 61 -10.00 -35.10 30.17
C ASN A 61 -10.77 -34.26 29.16
N ASP A 62 -11.96 -34.72 28.77
CA ASP A 62 -12.95 -33.89 28.11
C ASP A 62 -13.65 -33.00 29.15
N THR A 63 -13.91 -31.73 28.82
CA THR A 63 -15.17 -31.07 29.22
C THR A 63 -15.38 -29.77 28.46
N SER A 64 -16.61 -29.55 27.99
CA SER A 64 -17.05 -28.27 27.43
C SER A 64 -17.50 -27.32 28.54
N SER A 65 -16.95 -26.10 28.57
CA SER A 65 -17.55 -25.00 29.33
C SER A 65 -17.43 -23.68 28.56
N VAL A 66 -18.58 -23.02 28.36
CA VAL A 66 -18.64 -21.65 27.83
C VAL A 66 -18.31 -20.71 28.97
N VAL A 67 -17.31 -19.83 28.79
CA VAL A 67 -16.97 -18.79 29.76
C VAL A 67 -17.13 -17.42 29.12
N SER A 68 -18.05 -16.62 29.66
CA SER A 68 -18.31 -15.24 29.23
C SER A 68 -17.20 -14.31 29.69
N PHE A 69 -16.56 -13.59 28.76
CA PHE A 69 -15.64 -12.51 29.10
C PHE A 69 -16.41 -11.25 29.50
N SER A 70 -16.45 -10.96 30.81
CA SER A 70 -16.84 -9.67 31.34
C SER A 70 -15.73 -8.64 31.12
N SER A 71 -16.12 -7.38 30.89
CA SER A 71 -15.21 -6.26 30.65
C SER A 71 -14.33 -5.97 31.86
N VAL A 72 -13.00 -5.92 31.67
CA VAL A 72 -12.03 -5.45 32.68
C VAL A 72 -11.30 -4.22 32.13
N SER A 73 -11.37 -3.12 32.87
CA SER A 73 -10.70 -1.86 32.53
C SER A 73 -9.19 -1.96 32.80
N ILE A 74 -8.37 -1.76 31.77
CA ILE A 74 -6.90 -1.69 31.91
C ILE A 74 -6.42 -0.31 31.48
N VAL A 75 -6.30 0.60 32.47
CA VAL A 75 -5.62 1.90 32.33
C VAL A 75 -4.74 2.13 33.55
N SER A 76 -3.65 1.37 33.63
CA SER A 76 -2.54 1.59 34.55
C SER A 76 -1.27 0.88 34.04
N SER A 77 -0.10 1.31 34.52
CA SER A 77 1.20 0.67 34.30
C SER A 77 1.75 0.66 32.86
N ILE A 78 2.17 1.84 32.37
CA ILE A 78 3.24 1.95 31.36
C ILE A 78 4.40 2.76 31.96
N GLU A 79 5.23 2.08 32.77
CA GLU A 79 6.61 2.48 33.04
C GLU A 79 7.54 1.33 32.65
N SER A 80 8.01 1.34 31.41
CA SER A 80 9.05 0.44 30.91
C SER A 80 10.09 1.26 30.17
N SER A 81 11.34 1.25 30.68
CA SER A 81 12.45 1.92 30.01
C SER A 81 12.74 1.28 28.65
N PRO A 82 13.14 2.05 27.61
CA PRO A 82 13.42 1.50 26.29
C PRO A 82 14.54 0.44 26.36
N PRO A 83 14.46 -0.61 25.53
CA PRO A 83 15.39 -1.75 25.60
C PRO A 83 16.83 -1.32 25.32
N LYS A 84 17.77 -1.79 26.16
CA LYS A 84 19.20 -1.40 26.15
C LYS A 84 19.91 -1.54 24.78
N VAL A 85 19.33 -2.32 23.87
CA VAL A 85 19.81 -2.59 22.51
C VAL A 85 19.99 -1.32 21.66
N THR A 86 19.14 -0.29 21.82
CA THR A 86 19.19 0.91 20.95
C THR A 86 20.49 1.71 21.11
N LYS A 87 20.96 1.88 22.35
CA LYS A 87 22.13 2.70 22.67
C LYS A 87 23.44 2.11 22.14
N ASP A 88 23.60 0.79 22.17
CA ASP A 88 24.79 0.14 21.59
C ASP A 88 24.80 0.19 20.05
N PHE A 89 23.63 0.16 19.41
CA PHE A 89 23.52 0.33 17.95
C PHE A 89 23.84 1.78 17.53
N GLN A 90 23.21 2.77 18.19
CA GLN A 90 23.50 4.20 17.97
C GLN A 90 24.99 4.52 18.23
N LYS A 91 25.60 3.93 19.26
CA LYS A 91 27.04 4.08 19.57
C LYS A 91 27.93 3.46 18.49
N LYS A 92 27.58 2.29 17.93
CA LYS A 92 28.32 1.65 16.82
C LYS A 92 28.27 2.48 15.54
N LEU A 93 27.13 3.08 15.20
CA LEU A 93 27.01 3.97 14.03
C LEU A 93 27.86 5.26 14.15
N ARG A 94 28.02 5.78 15.37
CA ARG A 94 28.71 7.08 15.62
C ARG A 94 30.24 7.03 15.56
N MET A 95 30.85 5.85 15.47
CA MET A 95 32.31 5.66 15.47
C MET A 95 33.05 6.26 14.26
N GLY A 96 32.35 6.61 13.17
CA GLY A 96 32.95 7.15 11.94
C GLY A 96 33.22 8.67 11.91
N ARG A 97 32.92 9.43 12.97
CA ARG A 97 32.99 10.90 12.96
C ARG A 97 34.38 11.45 13.34
N GLN A 98 35.27 11.59 12.35
CA GLN A 98 36.30 12.65 12.37
C GLN A 98 35.82 13.79 11.46
N GLY A 99 35.78 15.00 12.00
CA GLY A 99 34.86 16.04 11.54
C GLY A 99 35.45 17.10 10.61
N TYR A 100 34.56 17.81 9.93
CA TYR A 100 34.82 19.09 9.28
C TYR A 100 33.76 20.11 9.73
N LYS A 101 34.15 21.36 9.94
CA LYS A 101 33.25 22.49 10.27
C LYS A 101 33.23 23.49 9.14
N SER A 102 32.06 24.02 8.82
CA SER A 102 31.91 25.33 8.16
C SER A 102 30.52 25.89 8.41
N ASP A 103 30.44 27.07 9.02
CA ASP A 103 29.20 27.81 9.27
C ASP A 103 28.70 28.51 7.99
N ARG A 104 27.37 28.77 7.90
CA ARG A 104 26.81 30.10 7.53
C ARG A 104 25.27 30.16 7.63
N ILE A 105 24.77 31.39 7.53
CA ILE A 105 23.44 31.87 7.95
C ILE A 105 22.52 32.04 6.72
N PRO A 106 21.20 31.78 6.81
CA PRO A 106 20.26 31.88 5.68
C PRO A 106 19.89 33.33 5.31
N VAL A 107 19.35 33.51 4.09
CA VAL A 107 18.82 34.79 3.58
C VAL A 107 17.38 34.60 3.10
N HIS A 108 16.46 35.43 3.60
CA HIS A 108 15.09 35.52 3.09
C HIS A 108 15.00 36.48 1.90
N HIS A 109 14.15 36.18 0.92
CA HIS A 109 13.47 37.21 0.14
C HIS A 109 11.98 36.87 -0.04
N ARG A 110 11.16 37.93 -0.02
CA ARG A 110 9.70 37.90 -0.18
C ARG A 110 9.34 39.01 -1.16
N VAL A 111 8.54 38.72 -2.18
CA VAL A 111 7.99 39.71 -3.11
C VAL A 111 6.47 39.53 -3.16
N VAL A 112 5.75 40.64 -3.18
CA VAL A 112 4.29 40.71 -3.29
C VAL A 112 3.96 41.52 -4.53
N LEU A 113 3.08 41.02 -5.39
CA LEU A 113 2.39 41.78 -6.43
C LEU A 113 0.91 41.34 -6.47
N SER A 114 0.06 42.16 -7.08
CA SER A 114 -1.35 42.28 -6.68
C SER A 114 -2.35 42.37 -7.84
N ASN A 115 -3.63 42.46 -7.45
CA ASN A 115 -4.81 42.89 -8.21
C ASN A 115 -5.64 41.80 -8.94
N ASN A 116 -6.90 41.70 -8.53
CA ASN A 116 -8.01 41.11 -9.31
C ASN A 116 -8.49 42.11 -10.38
N PRO A 117 -9.38 41.69 -11.31
CA PRO A 117 -10.80 41.95 -11.03
C PRO A 117 -11.80 40.85 -11.48
N VAL A 118 -12.83 40.69 -10.66
CA VAL A 118 -14.26 40.36 -10.93
C VAL A 118 -14.64 39.68 -12.26
N ARG A 119 -15.41 38.58 -12.16
CA ARG A 119 -16.38 38.14 -13.18
C ARG A 119 -17.75 37.88 -12.55
N LYS A 120 -18.79 37.83 -13.40
CA LYS A 120 -20.22 37.83 -13.05
C LYS A 120 -20.79 36.43 -12.83
N ASP A 121 -21.92 36.42 -12.12
CA ASP A 121 -22.85 35.33 -11.89
C ASP A 121 -23.56 34.86 -13.17
N PHE A 122 -24.09 33.64 -13.15
CA PHE A 122 -25.18 33.18 -14.03
C PHE A 122 -25.97 32.06 -13.34
N GLU A 123 -27.26 31.96 -13.64
CA GLU A 123 -28.25 31.22 -12.84
C GLU A 123 -28.33 29.71 -13.15
N SER A 124 -28.96 28.98 -12.22
CA SER A 124 -29.20 27.54 -12.28
C SER A 124 -30.51 27.17 -13.00
N THR A 125 -30.61 25.92 -13.45
CA THR A 125 -31.88 25.27 -13.78
C THR A 125 -31.91 23.86 -13.20
N GLU A 126 -32.99 23.52 -12.50
CA GLU A 126 -33.18 22.21 -11.88
C GLU A 126 -33.80 21.19 -12.86
N SER A 127 -33.50 19.92 -12.66
CA SER A 127 -34.41 18.82 -13.02
C SER A 127 -34.18 17.64 -12.07
N SER A 128 -35.26 16.95 -11.70
CA SER A 128 -35.28 16.01 -10.57
C SER A 128 -35.23 14.55 -11.02
N ASN A 129 -34.52 13.72 -10.24
CA ASN A 129 -34.85 12.30 -10.07
C ASN A 129 -34.17 11.72 -8.82
N SER A 130 -34.80 10.73 -8.19
CA SER A 130 -34.44 10.22 -6.86
C SER A 130 -33.70 8.88 -6.92
N GLN A 131 -32.49 8.81 -6.35
CA GLN A 131 -31.83 7.56 -5.96
C GLN A 131 -31.01 7.75 -4.67
N ASN A 132 -30.98 6.71 -3.83
CA ASN A 132 -30.15 6.66 -2.63
C ASN A 132 -28.69 6.35 -3.03
N GLY A 133 -27.83 7.35 -3.08
CA GLY A 133 -26.39 7.21 -3.35
C GLY A 133 -25.52 7.94 -2.32
N PHE A 134 -24.34 7.40 -2.02
CA PHE A 134 -23.41 8.04 -1.09
C PHE A 134 -22.78 9.31 -1.75
N PRO A 135 -22.70 10.47 -1.06
CA PRO A 135 -22.57 11.74 -1.78
C PRO A 135 -21.13 12.13 -2.14
N ASN A 136 -20.81 12.16 -3.43
CA ASN A 136 -19.51 12.63 -3.96
C ASN A 136 -19.58 13.95 -4.76
N SER A 137 -20.71 14.67 -4.73
CA SER A 137 -20.84 15.98 -5.41
C SER A 137 -20.01 17.08 -4.72
N PRO A 138 -19.43 18.05 -5.47
CA PRO A 138 -18.83 19.26 -4.91
C PRO A 138 -19.85 20.37 -4.61
N ASP A 139 -21.13 20.19 -4.92
CA ASP A 139 -22.16 21.21 -4.70
C ASP A 139 -22.49 21.38 -3.21
N ASP A 140 -22.32 22.61 -2.70
CA ASP A 140 -22.18 22.89 -1.26
C ASP A 140 -23.33 23.77 -0.74
N SER A 141 -24.52 23.15 -0.63
CA SER A 141 -25.67 23.77 0.04
C SER A 141 -26.42 22.76 0.91
N PHE A 142 -26.63 23.14 2.18
CA PHE A 142 -27.51 22.52 3.18
C PHE A 142 -27.57 20.98 3.24
N ARG A 143 -26.54 20.36 3.86
CA ARG A 143 -26.77 19.12 4.63
C ARG A 143 -26.85 19.44 6.13
N SER A 144 -27.94 19.00 6.76
CA SER A 144 -28.13 19.08 8.21
C SER A 144 -27.17 18.15 8.96
N ASP A 145 -26.86 18.48 10.21
CA ASP A 145 -25.90 17.73 11.02
C ASP A 145 -26.31 16.25 11.21
N ALA A 146 -27.62 15.98 11.26
CA ALA A 146 -28.18 14.62 11.27
C ALA A 146 -27.73 13.76 10.07
N SER A 147 -27.51 14.35 8.89
CA SER A 147 -27.00 13.63 7.71
C SER A 147 -25.51 13.27 7.84
N TYR A 148 -24.75 14.01 8.63
CA TYR A 148 -23.32 13.77 8.84
C TYR A 148 -23.11 12.72 9.94
N GLU A 149 -23.76 12.88 11.09
CA GLU A 149 -23.65 11.93 12.20
C GLU A 149 -24.20 10.54 11.84
N SER A 150 -25.30 10.45 11.06
CA SER A 150 -25.87 9.18 10.59
C SER A 150 -24.89 8.30 9.78
N ILE A 151 -24.02 8.92 8.96
CA ILE A 151 -22.98 8.20 8.20
C ILE A 151 -21.94 7.62 9.16
N LEU A 152 -21.50 8.41 10.15
CA LEU A 152 -20.55 7.97 11.16
C LEU A 152 -21.16 6.90 12.10
N ASP A 153 -22.44 7.01 12.44
CA ASP A 153 -23.16 5.99 13.22
C ASP A 153 -23.24 4.66 12.47
N THR A 154 -23.46 4.70 11.15
CA THR A 154 -23.42 3.51 10.29
C THR A 154 -22.05 2.81 10.36
N PHE A 155 -20.95 3.57 10.33
CA PHE A 155 -19.60 3.02 10.52
C PHE A 155 -19.38 2.40 11.91
N HIS A 156 -19.99 2.96 12.95
CA HIS A 156 -19.89 2.47 14.34
C HIS A 156 -20.88 1.34 14.68
N GLN A 157 -21.85 1.03 13.80
CA GLN A 157 -22.76 -0.11 13.97
C GLN A 157 -22.09 -1.45 13.70
N THR A 158 -21.24 -1.55 12.66
CA THR A 158 -20.67 -2.85 12.25
C THR A 158 -19.66 -3.41 13.26
N ASN A 159 -19.72 -4.73 13.47
CA ASN A 159 -18.75 -5.48 14.28
C ASN A 159 -17.69 -6.19 13.42
N VAL A 160 -17.76 -6.08 12.08
CA VAL A 160 -16.81 -6.78 11.19
C VAL A 160 -15.47 -6.07 11.20
N GLN A 161 -14.44 -6.79 11.64
CA GLN A 161 -13.08 -6.29 11.75
C GLN A 161 -12.46 -5.86 10.41
N TYR A 162 -11.65 -4.80 10.46
CA TYR A 162 -10.82 -4.36 9.33
C TYR A 162 -9.46 -3.84 9.78
N ILE A 163 -8.52 -3.81 8.84
CA ILE A 163 -7.13 -3.38 9.01
C ILE A 163 -6.87 -2.29 7.97
N ASP A 164 -6.16 -1.22 8.37
CA ASP A 164 -5.55 -0.29 7.42
C ASP A 164 -4.20 -0.85 6.94
N SER A 165 -4.14 -1.34 5.69
CA SER A 165 -2.97 -2.03 5.16
C SER A 165 -1.80 -1.11 4.77
N HIS A 166 -1.97 0.21 4.78
CA HIS A 166 -0.89 1.17 4.51
C HIS A 166 -1.16 2.54 5.13
N CYS A 167 -0.31 2.92 6.09
CA CYS A 167 -0.47 4.16 6.84
C CYS A 167 0.89 4.78 7.23
N HIS A 168 1.09 6.08 7.03
CA HIS A 168 2.31 6.81 7.39
C HIS A 168 2.14 7.54 8.73
N THR A 169 2.19 6.79 9.84
CA THR A 169 2.00 7.35 11.19
C THR A 169 3.11 8.32 11.60
N ASP A 170 4.31 8.15 11.07
CA ASP A 170 5.45 9.06 11.14
C ASP A 170 5.19 10.40 10.41
N PHE A 171 4.52 10.37 9.25
CA PHE A 171 4.10 11.57 8.52
C PHE A 171 2.92 12.26 9.21
N MET A 172 2.00 11.52 9.85
CA MET A 172 0.96 12.10 10.73
C MET A 172 1.60 12.83 11.91
N TYR A 173 2.50 12.17 12.65
CA TYR A 173 3.21 12.75 13.79
C TYR A 173 3.96 14.04 13.40
N ASN A 174 4.74 14.02 12.31
CA ASN A 174 5.43 15.21 11.80
C ASN A 174 4.46 16.33 11.36
N ASN A 175 3.31 15.99 10.77
CA ASN A 175 2.30 16.99 10.40
C ASN A 175 1.63 17.65 11.62
N LEU A 176 1.39 16.90 12.70
CA LEU A 176 0.80 17.42 13.94
C LEU A 176 1.83 18.24 14.74
N LEU A 177 3.07 17.72 14.89
CA LEU A 177 4.23 18.41 15.47
C LEU A 177 4.39 19.84 14.91
N ARG A 178 4.44 19.95 13.58
CA ARG A 178 4.67 21.21 12.84
C ARG A 178 3.53 22.22 12.97
N ARG A 179 2.33 21.79 13.35
CA ARG A 179 1.14 22.65 13.49
C ARG A 179 0.92 23.14 14.92
N HIS A 180 1.70 22.64 15.90
CA HIS A 180 1.59 22.98 17.32
C HIS A 180 0.21 22.65 17.96
N ASP A 181 -0.64 21.89 17.26
CA ASP A 181 -2.06 21.72 17.59
C ASP A 181 -2.51 20.25 17.48
N PRO A 182 -3.01 19.61 18.55
CA PRO A 182 -2.84 19.94 19.97
C PRO A 182 -1.92 18.91 20.66
N GLN A 183 -0.78 19.36 21.19
CA GLN A 183 0.28 18.60 21.87
C GLN A 183 1.27 17.82 20.98
N LYS A 184 2.55 17.85 21.38
CA LYS A 184 3.72 17.48 20.54
C LYS A 184 4.16 16.01 20.58
N HIS A 185 3.59 15.17 21.44
CA HIS A 185 4.11 13.80 21.67
C HIS A 185 3.03 12.71 21.60
N GLU A 186 1.85 13.04 21.08
CA GLU A 186 0.76 12.09 20.88
C GLU A 186 1.07 11.09 19.76
N GLY A 187 0.71 9.83 20.01
CA GLY A 187 0.67 8.76 19.03
C GLY A 187 -0.72 8.14 18.93
N LEU A 188 -0.80 6.94 18.36
CA LEU A 188 -2.05 6.30 17.97
C LEU A 188 -3.02 6.09 19.15
N ALA A 189 -2.51 5.75 20.33
CA ALA A 189 -3.35 5.56 21.52
C ALA A 189 -4.05 6.87 21.96
N GLN A 190 -3.35 8.00 21.87
CA GLN A 190 -3.93 9.32 22.16
C GLN A 190 -4.92 9.71 21.06
N TRP A 191 -4.59 9.48 19.78
CA TRP A 191 -5.49 9.79 18.66
C TRP A 191 -6.81 9.00 18.72
N ILE A 192 -6.78 7.72 19.11
CA ILE A 192 -7.97 6.90 19.35
C ILE A 192 -8.83 7.49 20.48
N THR A 193 -8.21 7.83 21.60
CA THR A 193 -8.89 8.41 22.77
C THR A 193 -9.53 9.78 22.45
N LYS A 194 -8.87 10.57 21.60
CA LYS A 194 -9.17 11.98 21.32
C LYS A 194 -10.13 12.18 20.13
N TYR A 195 -10.13 11.24 19.18
CA TYR A 195 -10.97 11.28 17.98
C TYR A 195 -11.82 10.00 17.82
N PRO A 196 -12.57 9.55 18.85
CA PRO A 196 -13.22 8.23 18.84
C PRO A 196 -14.19 8.03 17.68
N ARG A 197 -14.86 9.09 17.19
CA ARG A 197 -15.71 9.00 15.97
C ARG A 197 -14.92 8.60 14.72
N ALA A 198 -13.63 8.94 14.63
CA ALA A 198 -12.74 8.52 13.54
C ALA A 198 -12.19 7.09 13.70
N PHE A 199 -12.48 6.40 14.82
CA PHE A 199 -12.06 5.03 15.10
C PHE A 199 -13.27 4.16 15.48
N PRO A 200 -14.01 3.61 14.50
CA PRO A 200 -14.97 2.54 14.73
C PRO A 200 -14.41 1.41 15.58
N LYS A 201 -15.25 0.84 16.45
CA LYS A 201 -14.95 -0.35 17.29
C LYS A 201 -14.42 -1.57 16.51
N SER A 202 -14.65 -1.61 15.21
CA SER A 202 -14.21 -2.63 14.25
C SER A 202 -12.79 -2.41 13.72
N PHE A 203 -12.19 -1.24 13.95
CA PHE A 203 -10.79 -0.96 13.62
C PHE A 203 -9.86 -1.87 14.44
N SER A 204 -9.21 -2.81 13.76
CA SER A 204 -8.39 -3.84 14.41
C SER A 204 -6.90 -3.49 14.44
N GLY A 205 -6.49 -2.47 13.70
CA GLY A 205 -5.11 -2.00 13.63
C GLY A 205 -4.69 -1.61 12.22
N LEU A 206 -3.38 -1.37 12.07
CA LEU A 206 -2.76 -0.89 10.85
C LEU A 206 -1.41 -1.56 10.57
N ILE A 207 -0.93 -1.36 9.34
CA ILE A 207 0.45 -1.62 8.94
C ILE A 207 1.12 -0.26 8.66
N ALA A 208 2.16 0.07 9.46
CA ALA A 208 2.85 1.34 9.38
C ALA A 208 3.98 1.32 8.35
N ASN A 209 4.04 2.30 7.45
CA ASN A 209 4.96 2.29 6.32
C ASN A 209 6.03 3.39 6.45
N PHE A 210 7.26 3.00 6.74
CA PHE A 210 8.38 3.91 7.00
C PHE A 210 9.23 4.07 5.72
N ILE A 211 8.94 5.15 4.98
CA ILE A 211 9.39 5.32 3.58
C ILE A 211 10.45 6.40 3.37
N LYS A 212 10.65 7.26 4.38
CA LYS A 212 11.61 8.37 4.38
C LYS A 212 12.75 8.05 5.35
N PRO A 213 13.95 7.66 4.87
CA PRO A 213 15.03 7.23 5.75
C PRO A 213 15.50 8.28 6.76
N ASP A 214 15.27 9.58 6.52
CA ASP A 214 15.51 10.64 7.51
C ASP A 214 14.79 10.38 8.84
N LEU A 215 13.64 9.71 8.84
CA LEU A 215 12.85 9.48 10.05
C LEU A 215 13.39 8.31 10.90
N PHE A 216 14.29 7.48 10.34
CA PHE A 216 14.78 6.26 10.99
C PHE A 216 16.28 5.95 10.80
N VAL A 217 17.06 6.82 10.15
CA VAL A 217 18.52 6.70 10.00
C VAL A 217 19.23 7.90 10.62
N ASP A 218 20.02 7.68 11.66
CA ASP A 218 20.80 8.73 12.36
C ASP A 218 21.98 9.22 11.49
N SER A 219 21.72 10.21 10.63
CA SER A 219 22.76 11.02 9.99
C SER A 219 23.41 12.02 10.98
N GLY A 220 22.75 12.26 12.12
CA GLY A 220 23.21 13.08 13.23
C GLY A 220 23.32 14.57 12.95
N ASN A 221 22.60 15.06 11.94
CA ASN A 221 22.38 16.48 11.58
C ASN A 221 20.89 16.70 11.19
N ASN A 222 19.96 15.96 11.81
CA ASN A 222 18.60 15.78 11.29
C ASN A 222 17.56 15.82 12.42
N ASP A 223 16.79 16.91 12.45
CA ASP A 223 15.78 17.18 13.48
C ASP A 223 14.45 16.43 13.26
N GLU A 224 14.31 15.68 12.16
CA GLU A 224 13.14 14.80 11.92
C GLU A 224 13.37 13.34 12.39
N TYR A 225 14.58 12.97 12.82
CA TYR A 225 14.88 11.61 13.31
C TYR A 225 14.28 11.39 14.71
N ASP A 226 13.22 10.59 14.80
CA ASP A 226 12.59 10.18 16.07
C ASP A 226 12.30 8.67 16.08
N PHE A 227 13.36 7.87 15.95
CA PHE A 227 13.25 6.40 15.97
C PHE A 227 12.72 5.89 17.32
N GLU A 228 13.00 6.56 18.44
CA GLU A 228 12.48 6.17 19.76
C GLU A 228 10.95 6.39 19.87
N TRP A 229 10.37 7.40 19.20
CA TRP A 229 8.91 7.49 19.01
C TRP A 229 8.38 6.25 18.26
N ILE A 230 9.03 5.84 17.16
CA ILE A 230 8.61 4.65 16.41
C ILE A 230 8.63 3.42 17.32
N LEU A 231 9.72 3.18 18.08
CA LEU A 231 9.81 2.00 18.95
C LEU A 231 8.76 1.99 20.06
N ARG A 232 8.38 3.16 20.59
CA ARG A 232 7.27 3.29 21.55
C ARG A 232 5.93 2.95 20.92
N GLU A 233 5.64 3.50 19.74
CA GLU A 233 4.40 3.25 19.02
C GLU A 233 4.24 1.76 18.64
N LEU A 234 5.32 1.10 18.24
CA LEU A 234 5.30 -0.33 17.93
C LEU A 234 4.98 -1.24 19.15
N GLN A 235 5.00 -0.73 20.38
CA GLN A 235 4.50 -1.48 21.54
C GLN A 235 2.96 -1.57 21.58
N LEU A 236 2.25 -0.70 20.87
CA LEU A 236 0.79 -0.73 20.82
C LEU A 236 0.29 -1.90 19.95
N ASN A 237 -0.74 -2.61 20.42
CA ASN A 237 -1.32 -3.75 19.71
C ASN A 237 -1.95 -3.37 18.37
N TYR A 238 -2.40 -2.12 18.20
CA TYR A 238 -2.93 -1.62 16.92
C TYR A 238 -1.88 -1.52 15.81
N TYR A 239 -0.58 -1.48 16.11
CA TYR A 239 0.46 -1.67 15.09
C TYR A 239 0.62 -3.17 14.87
N LEU A 240 -0.12 -3.72 13.90
CA LEU A 240 -0.08 -5.13 13.54
C LEU A 240 1.25 -5.49 12.87
N GLY A 241 1.81 -4.52 12.12
CA GLY A 241 3.21 -4.56 11.75
C GLY A 241 3.67 -3.37 10.94
N THR A 242 4.80 -3.54 10.26
CA THR A 242 5.53 -2.46 9.61
C THR A 242 6.08 -2.86 8.25
N THR A 243 6.35 -1.84 7.43
CA THR A 243 7.13 -1.97 6.20
C THR A 243 8.20 -0.88 6.18
N TRP A 244 9.37 -1.21 5.62
CA TRP A 244 10.53 -0.33 5.60
C TRP A 244 11.14 -0.28 4.21
N GLY A 245 11.42 0.93 3.72
CA GLY A 245 12.00 1.11 2.39
C GLY A 245 12.56 2.51 2.14
N CYS A 246 12.58 2.91 0.88
CA CYS A 246 12.97 4.24 0.44
C CYS A 246 12.09 4.61 -0.76
N HIS A 247 11.15 5.53 -0.54
CA HIS A 247 10.25 6.01 -1.58
C HIS A 247 11.03 6.62 -2.75
N PRO A 248 10.54 6.56 -4.00
CA PRO A 248 11.11 7.25 -5.16
C PRO A 248 11.55 8.70 -4.91
N HIS A 249 10.83 9.47 -4.08
CA HIS A 249 11.20 10.84 -3.71
C HIS A 249 12.52 10.98 -2.91
N HIS A 250 13.05 9.90 -2.34
CA HIS A 250 14.20 9.91 -1.43
C HIS A 250 15.43 9.18 -1.98
N VAL A 251 15.34 8.54 -3.16
CA VAL A 251 16.40 7.68 -3.70
C VAL A 251 17.68 8.43 -4.06
N THR A 252 17.60 9.67 -4.56
CA THR A 252 18.79 10.47 -4.87
C THR A 252 19.58 10.87 -3.60
N GLN A 253 18.93 10.99 -2.44
CA GLN A 253 19.58 11.26 -1.15
C GLN A 253 20.08 9.98 -0.46
N TRP A 254 19.27 8.92 -0.46
CA TRP A 254 19.49 7.73 0.40
C TRP A 254 19.79 6.44 -0.36
N GLY A 255 19.45 6.34 -1.64
CA GLY A 255 19.61 5.12 -2.45
C GLY A 255 21.05 4.64 -2.62
N LYS A 256 22.02 5.55 -2.48
CA LYS A 256 23.47 5.29 -2.50
C LYS A 256 24.14 5.46 -1.13
N ASN A 257 23.35 5.70 -0.08
CA ASN A 257 23.85 5.93 1.27
C ASN A 257 24.04 4.60 2.03
N GLY A 258 25.29 4.28 2.38
CA GLY A 258 25.64 3.04 3.10
C GLY A 258 24.99 2.89 4.47
N PHE A 259 24.71 4.00 5.19
CA PHE A 259 24.06 3.95 6.49
C PHE A 259 22.59 3.54 6.38
N PHE A 260 21.87 3.98 5.34
CA PHE A 260 20.51 3.53 5.07
C PHE A 260 20.47 2.02 4.83
N TRP A 261 21.26 1.49 3.88
CA TRP A 261 21.28 0.05 3.60
C TRP A 261 21.73 -0.80 4.79
N THR A 262 22.64 -0.29 5.62
CA THR A 262 23.07 -0.97 6.86
C THR A 262 21.93 -0.99 7.89
N THR A 263 21.24 0.13 8.08
CA THR A 263 20.11 0.24 9.03
C THR A 263 18.92 -0.61 8.57
N LEU A 264 18.57 -0.58 7.28
CA LEU A 264 17.52 -1.43 6.72
C LEU A 264 17.85 -2.91 6.90
N LYS A 265 19.07 -3.36 6.57
CA LYS A 265 19.49 -4.75 6.82
C LYS A 265 19.45 -5.13 8.31
N TYR A 266 19.80 -4.21 9.21
CA TYR A 266 19.68 -4.44 10.66
C TYR A 266 18.21 -4.61 11.10
N ILE A 267 17.30 -3.77 10.59
CA ILE A 267 15.85 -3.89 10.83
C ILE A 267 15.30 -5.21 10.28
N LEU A 268 15.67 -5.58 9.04
CA LEU A 268 15.27 -6.83 8.38
C LEU A 268 15.83 -8.11 9.04
N SER A 269 16.95 -8.02 9.76
CA SER A 269 17.46 -9.10 10.62
C SER A 269 16.73 -9.22 11.96
N ASN A 270 16.11 -8.14 12.43
CA ASN A 270 15.44 -8.05 13.74
C ASN A 270 13.91 -7.96 13.58
N LYS A 271 13.34 -8.66 12.58
CA LYS A 271 11.94 -8.49 12.15
C LYS A 271 10.91 -8.48 13.27
N LYS A 272 11.04 -9.36 14.28
CA LYS A 272 10.10 -9.45 15.41
C LYS A 272 10.08 -8.15 16.24
N THR A 273 11.24 -7.59 16.55
CA THR A 273 11.42 -6.35 17.33
C THR A 273 10.79 -5.14 16.64
N TYR A 274 10.93 -5.07 15.31
CA TYR A 274 10.39 -3.96 14.51
C TYR A 274 9.04 -4.30 13.85
N LYS A 275 8.42 -5.43 14.20
CA LYS A 275 7.19 -6.00 13.58
C LYS A 275 7.18 -5.99 12.04
N VAL A 276 8.30 -6.30 11.39
CA VAL A 276 8.44 -6.21 9.92
C VAL A 276 7.60 -7.27 9.21
N LEU A 277 6.64 -6.83 8.39
CA LEU A 277 5.75 -7.69 7.60
C LEU A 277 5.98 -7.59 6.09
N ALA A 278 6.58 -6.51 5.56
CA ALA A 278 6.96 -6.38 4.15
C ALA A 278 8.15 -5.42 3.95
N ILE A 279 8.65 -5.35 2.71
CA ILE A 279 9.68 -4.40 2.27
C ILE A 279 9.06 -3.33 1.37
N GLY A 280 9.58 -2.11 1.46
CA GLY A 280 9.01 -0.93 0.85
C GLY A 280 8.31 -0.04 1.87
N GLU A 281 7.75 1.09 1.46
CA GLU A 281 7.50 1.46 0.07
C GLU A 281 8.75 1.70 -0.80
N CYS A 282 8.64 1.32 -2.07
CA CYS A 282 9.62 1.47 -3.13
C CYS A 282 8.89 1.45 -4.48
N GLY A 283 9.58 1.66 -5.61
CA GLY A 283 8.98 1.59 -6.94
C GLY A 283 9.41 2.73 -7.86
N ILE A 284 8.47 3.27 -8.65
CA ILE A 284 8.75 4.27 -9.70
C ILE A 284 7.69 5.39 -9.72
N ASP A 285 8.12 6.65 -9.60
CA ASP A 285 7.28 7.84 -9.82
C ASP A 285 7.87 8.71 -10.94
N LEU A 286 7.06 8.92 -11.98
CA LEU A 286 7.34 9.77 -13.14
C LEU A 286 6.41 11.00 -13.21
N ASN A 287 5.74 11.33 -12.11
CA ASN A 287 4.70 12.35 -12.03
C ASN A 287 5.16 13.60 -11.29
N ARG A 288 5.71 13.42 -10.07
CA ARG A 288 6.11 14.50 -9.17
C ARG A 288 7.51 14.30 -8.58
N CYS A 289 8.20 13.24 -8.97
CA CYS A 289 9.52 12.93 -8.46
C CYS A 289 10.65 13.67 -9.19
N GLU A 290 11.52 14.31 -8.41
CA GLU A 290 12.75 14.96 -8.89
C GLU A 290 13.94 13.98 -8.96
N SER A 291 13.87 12.83 -8.27
CA SER A 291 14.92 11.82 -8.33
C SER A 291 14.95 11.13 -9.69
N LYS A 292 16.16 10.91 -10.21
CA LYS A 292 16.40 10.33 -11.54
C LYS A 292 15.82 8.93 -11.66
N LEU A 293 15.29 8.57 -12.83
CA LEU A 293 14.71 7.25 -13.07
C LEU A 293 15.74 6.12 -12.84
N GLU A 294 17.00 6.36 -13.17
CA GLU A 294 18.09 5.40 -12.97
C GLU A 294 18.33 5.14 -11.48
N ASP A 295 18.28 6.18 -10.64
CA ASP A 295 18.36 6.05 -9.17
C ASP A 295 17.13 5.32 -8.60
N GLN A 296 15.93 5.58 -9.15
CA GLN A 296 14.70 4.89 -8.73
C GLN A 296 14.75 3.39 -9.07
N ILE A 297 15.16 3.03 -10.29
CA ILE A 297 15.33 1.64 -10.73
C ILE A 297 16.37 0.91 -9.86
N GLU A 298 17.56 1.50 -9.67
CA GLU A 298 18.63 0.90 -8.87
C GLU A 298 18.20 0.62 -7.42
N VAL A 299 17.36 1.48 -6.83
CA VAL A 299 16.82 1.28 -5.49
C VAL A 299 15.66 0.29 -5.48
N PHE A 300 14.77 0.32 -6.46
CA PHE A 300 13.65 -0.62 -6.56
C PHE A 300 14.13 -2.06 -6.74
N GLU A 301 15.11 -2.30 -7.62
CA GLU A 301 15.73 -3.62 -7.81
C GLU A 301 16.32 -4.18 -6.50
N LYS A 302 17.02 -3.36 -5.72
CA LYS A 302 17.57 -3.76 -4.41
C LYS A 302 16.49 -4.09 -3.38
N HIS A 303 15.35 -3.38 -3.39
CA HIS A 303 14.22 -3.72 -2.51
C HIS A 303 13.55 -5.04 -2.91
N ILE A 304 13.44 -5.33 -4.22
CA ILE A 304 12.98 -6.63 -4.73
C ILE A 304 13.94 -7.75 -4.30
N ASP A 305 15.26 -7.57 -4.46
CA ASP A 305 16.27 -8.56 -4.07
C ASP A 305 16.22 -8.86 -2.57
N LEU A 306 16.01 -7.84 -1.72
CA LEU A 306 15.79 -8.01 -0.29
C LEU A 306 14.46 -8.73 0.01
N ALA A 307 13.39 -8.47 -0.75
CA ALA A 307 12.08 -9.08 -0.54
C ALA A 307 12.13 -10.60 -0.80
N PHE A 308 12.78 -11.02 -1.88
CA PHE A 308 13.09 -12.44 -2.12
C PHE A 308 13.98 -13.02 -1.01
N SER A 309 15.13 -12.37 -0.73
CA SER A 309 16.11 -12.84 0.26
C SER A 309 15.51 -13.05 1.65
N HIS A 310 14.60 -12.16 2.08
CA HIS A 310 13.93 -12.24 3.37
C HIS A 310 12.57 -12.95 3.34
N LYS A 311 12.10 -13.45 2.18
CA LYS A 311 10.77 -14.04 1.97
C LYS A 311 9.62 -13.13 2.45
N LEU A 312 9.74 -11.84 2.16
CA LEU A 312 8.76 -10.81 2.52
C LEU A 312 7.96 -10.36 1.28
N PRO A 313 6.70 -9.94 1.45
CA PRO A 313 5.99 -9.15 0.45
C PRO A 313 6.72 -7.84 0.12
N LEU A 314 6.35 -7.24 -1.02
CA LEU A 314 6.84 -5.96 -1.51
C LEU A 314 5.69 -4.96 -1.61
N VAL A 315 5.85 -3.77 -1.03
CA VAL A 315 4.92 -2.63 -1.17
C VAL A 315 5.43 -1.69 -2.25
N ILE A 316 4.62 -1.46 -3.28
CA ILE A 316 5.01 -0.76 -4.51
C ILE A 316 4.18 0.51 -4.70
N HIS A 317 4.84 1.66 -4.62
CA HIS A 317 4.36 2.88 -5.26
C HIS A 317 4.65 2.80 -6.75
N CYS A 318 3.64 3.08 -7.57
CA CYS A 318 3.88 3.37 -8.98
C CYS A 318 3.01 4.55 -9.42
N ARG A 319 3.58 5.45 -10.24
CA ARG A 319 2.87 6.62 -10.76
C ARG A 319 3.43 7.07 -12.11
N SER A 320 2.69 6.78 -13.18
CA SER A 320 3.13 7.06 -14.56
C SER A 320 3.21 8.54 -14.93
N GLY A 321 2.40 9.40 -14.29
CA GLY A 321 2.34 10.83 -14.61
C GLY A 321 2.04 11.08 -16.10
N HIS A 322 2.46 12.24 -16.61
CA HIS A 322 2.31 12.58 -18.03
C HIS A 322 3.17 11.73 -18.98
N LYS A 323 4.12 10.93 -18.47
CA LYS A 323 5.00 10.07 -19.28
C LYS A 323 4.46 8.66 -19.51
N GLY A 324 3.37 8.26 -18.84
CA GLY A 324 2.64 7.01 -19.11
C GLY A 324 3.32 5.69 -18.69
N GLN A 325 4.65 5.65 -18.61
CA GLN A 325 5.44 4.42 -18.66
C GLN A 325 5.91 3.82 -17.31
N ALA A 326 5.53 4.36 -16.14
CA ALA A 326 6.03 3.84 -14.86
C ALA A 326 5.52 2.42 -14.56
N GLU A 327 4.24 2.14 -14.84
CA GLU A 327 3.65 0.80 -14.64
C GLU A 327 4.39 -0.25 -15.48
N ASP A 328 4.66 0.05 -16.76
CA ASP A 328 5.41 -0.85 -17.64
C ASP A 328 6.88 -1.00 -17.18
N ILE A 329 7.53 0.03 -16.64
CA ILE A 329 8.88 -0.10 -16.06
C ILE A 329 8.85 -1.02 -14.83
N CYS A 330 7.92 -0.80 -13.90
CA CYS A 330 7.77 -1.63 -12.70
C CYS A 330 7.58 -3.11 -13.08
N LEU A 331 6.65 -3.38 -13.99
CA LEU A 331 6.34 -4.71 -14.49
C LEU A 331 7.54 -5.39 -15.17
N ASN A 332 8.23 -4.68 -16.08
CA ASN A 332 9.43 -5.20 -16.75
C ASN A 332 10.61 -5.52 -15.79
N ILE A 333 10.68 -4.85 -14.63
CA ILE A 333 11.69 -5.13 -13.60
C ILE A 333 11.25 -6.34 -12.76
N LEU A 334 9.99 -6.37 -12.33
CA LEU A 334 9.41 -7.47 -11.57
C LEU A 334 9.48 -8.79 -12.34
N GLU A 335 9.12 -8.81 -13.63
CA GLU A 335 9.22 -9.99 -14.50
C GLU A 335 10.64 -10.57 -14.49
N LYS A 336 11.66 -9.74 -14.75
CA LYS A 336 13.07 -10.17 -14.75
C LYS A 336 13.49 -10.74 -13.39
N LYS A 337 13.13 -10.06 -12.29
CA LYS A 337 13.48 -10.49 -10.93
C LYS A 337 12.75 -11.77 -10.53
N MET A 338 11.48 -11.93 -10.91
CA MET A 338 10.69 -13.16 -10.69
C MET A 338 11.22 -14.33 -11.51
N ASN A 339 11.59 -14.12 -12.78
CA ASN A 339 12.16 -15.15 -13.66
C ASN A 339 13.55 -15.63 -13.19
N VAL A 340 14.32 -14.78 -12.50
CA VAL A 340 15.63 -15.14 -11.91
C VAL A 340 15.50 -15.82 -10.54
N ASN A 341 14.45 -15.50 -9.77
CA ASN A 341 14.26 -16.00 -8.40
C ASN A 341 13.11 -17.03 -8.31
N HIS A 342 11.87 -16.53 -8.26
CA HIS A 342 10.66 -17.34 -8.08
C HIS A 342 9.43 -16.52 -8.54
N PRO A 343 8.46 -17.12 -9.28
CA PRO A 343 7.31 -16.38 -9.81
C PRO A 343 6.32 -15.90 -8.75
N PHE A 344 6.30 -16.50 -7.55
CA PHE A 344 5.42 -16.08 -6.47
C PHE A 344 6.13 -15.09 -5.54
N LEU A 345 6.18 -13.82 -5.95
CA LEU A 345 6.43 -12.67 -5.09
C LEU A 345 5.08 -12.07 -4.65
N LYS A 346 4.88 -11.92 -3.34
CA LYS A 346 3.69 -11.25 -2.79
C LYS A 346 3.83 -9.74 -2.99
N ILE A 347 2.87 -9.12 -3.68
CA ILE A 347 2.93 -7.70 -4.03
C ILE A 347 1.70 -6.98 -3.51
N HIS A 348 1.91 -5.93 -2.72
CA HIS A 348 0.91 -4.89 -2.50
C HIS A 348 1.21 -3.72 -3.45
N ARG A 349 0.39 -3.57 -4.49
CA ARG A 349 0.35 -2.37 -5.32
C ARG A 349 -0.51 -1.32 -4.61
N HIS A 350 0.13 -0.55 -3.73
CA HIS A 350 -0.48 0.49 -2.91
C HIS A 350 -1.12 1.60 -3.76
N CYS A 351 -2.20 2.23 -3.27
CA CYS A 351 -2.86 3.42 -3.83
C CYS A 351 -3.00 3.34 -5.36
N PHE A 352 -3.67 2.29 -5.81
CA PHE A 352 -3.91 2.02 -7.22
C PHE A 352 -4.98 2.97 -7.76
N THR A 353 -4.62 3.77 -8.77
CA THR A 353 -5.51 4.78 -9.38
C THR A 353 -5.60 4.68 -10.90
N GLU A 354 -5.11 3.58 -11.48
CA GLU A 354 -5.05 3.41 -12.93
C GLU A 354 -6.31 2.70 -13.46
N ASN A 355 -6.37 2.51 -14.79
CA ASN A 355 -7.50 1.87 -15.46
C ASN A 355 -7.46 0.33 -15.39
N TRP A 356 -8.55 -0.30 -15.86
CA TRP A 356 -8.64 -1.76 -15.94
C TRP A 356 -7.52 -2.36 -16.81
N GLU A 357 -7.13 -1.71 -17.91
CA GLU A 357 -6.09 -2.22 -18.80
C GLU A 357 -4.74 -2.38 -18.06
N THR A 358 -4.42 -1.44 -17.17
CA THR A 358 -3.25 -1.53 -16.28
C THR A 358 -3.45 -2.60 -15.21
N ALA A 359 -4.60 -2.64 -14.55
CA ALA A 359 -4.91 -3.68 -13.54
C ALA A 359 -4.79 -5.10 -14.12
N LYS A 360 -5.23 -5.29 -15.36
CA LYS A 360 -5.14 -6.56 -16.09
C LYS A 360 -3.69 -6.97 -16.34
N LYS A 361 -2.80 -6.05 -16.79
CA LYS A 361 -1.36 -6.34 -16.93
C LYS A 361 -0.75 -6.85 -15.61
N TRP A 362 -1.05 -6.18 -14.49
CA TRP A 362 -0.59 -6.60 -13.17
C TRP A 362 -1.10 -7.99 -12.78
N LEU A 363 -2.40 -8.27 -12.97
CA LEU A 363 -2.98 -9.59 -12.70
C LEU A 363 -2.42 -10.71 -13.59
N GLU A 364 -2.04 -10.40 -14.84
CA GLU A 364 -1.47 -11.36 -15.78
C GLU A 364 0.02 -11.66 -15.53
N GLN A 365 0.78 -10.70 -15.01
CA GLN A 365 2.24 -10.84 -14.81
C GLN A 365 2.66 -11.12 -13.37
N CYS A 366 1.85 -10.77 -12.37
CA CYS A 366 2.19 -10.88 -10.94
C CYS A 366 1.16 -11.76 -10.20
N PRO A 367 1.34 -13.10 -10.13
CA PRO A 367 0.29 -14.04 -9.67
C PRO A 367 -0.25 -13.85 -8.25
N ASP A 368 0.47 -13.14 -7.38
CA ASP A 368 0.03 -12.81 -6.02
C ASP A 368 0.01 -11.29 -5.73
N VAL A 369 -0.27 -10.48 -6.77
CA VAL A 369 -0.57 -9.05 -6.63
C VAL A 369 -1.91 -8.82 -5.93
N HIS A 370 -1.94 -7.78 -5.10
CA HIS A 370 -3.15 -7.24 -4.50
C HIS A 370 -3.09 -5.70 -4.59
N PHE A 371 -4.24 -5.07 -4.85
CA PHE A 371 -4.36 -3.63 -5.10
C PHE A 371 -4.89 -2.93 -3.85
N GLY A 372 -4.13 -1.96 -3.35
CA GLY A 372 -4.57 -1.03 -2.32
C GLY A 372 -5.45 0.06 -2.89
N TYR A 373 -6.52 0.41 -2.16
CA TYR A 373 -7.35 1.57 -2.47
C TYR A 373 -7.52 2.47 -1.25
N THR A 374 -7.23 3.76 -1.42
CA THR A 374 -7.55 4.81 -0.45
C THR A 374 -8.92 5.44 -0.76
N ALA A 375 -9.36 6.38 0.07
CA ALA A 375 -10.53 7.20 -0.22
C ALA A 375 -10.37 8.13 -1.46
N ALA A 376 -9.24 8.06 -2.19
CA ALA A 376 -9.14 8.57 -3.57
C ALA A 376 -10.28 8.04 -4.47
N LEU A 377 -10.80 6.84 -4.19
CA LEU A 377 -12.01 6.25 -4.80
C LEU A 377 -13.20 7.22 -4.89
N LEU A 378 -13.33 8.14 -3.93
CA LEU A 378 -14.43 9.12 -3.90
C LEU A 378 -14.37 10.10 -5.09
N SER A 379 -13.20 10.28 -5.69
CA SER A 379 -12.91 11.18 -6.81
C SER A 379 -12.61 10.45 -8.13
N PHE A 380 -12.79 9.13 -8.18
CA PHE A 380 -12.50 8.32 -9.38
C PHE A 380 -13.51 8.56 -10.51
N LYS A 381 -13.04 8.39 -11.75
CA LYS A 381 -13.83 8.41 -12.99
C LYS A 381 -14.03 6.99 -13.52
N GLU A 382 -14.99 6.80 -14.44
CA GLU A 382 -15.36 5.46 -14.93
C GLU A 382 -14.21 4.52 -15.31
N PRO A 383 -13.11 4.92 -15.99
CA PRO A 383 -12.00 4.00 -16.27
C PRO A 383 -11.34 3.38 -15.02
N GLN A 384 -11.37 4.11 -13.90
CA GLN A 384 -10.82 3.69 -12.60
C GLN A 384 -11.87 2.95 -11.78
N ILE A 385 -13.13 3.40 -11.82
CA ILE A 385 -14.28 2.70 -11.22
C ILE A 385 -14.45 1.30 -11.85
N GLU A 386 -14.26 1.18 -13.17
CA GLU A 386 -14.30 -0.09 -13.90
C GLU A 386 -13.13 -1.01 -13.53
N ALA A 387 -11.95 -0.44 -13.24
CA ALA A 387 -10.83 -1.22 -12.68
C ALA A 387 -11.22 -1.82 -11.32
N VAL A 388 -11.74 -1.00 -10.40
CA VAL A 388 -12.24 -1.42 -9.08
C VAL A 388 -13.34 -2.48 -9.24
N ARG A 389 -14.29 -2.26 -10.14
CA ARG A 389 -15.41 -3.18 -10.44
C ARG A 389 -14.90 -4.56 -10.87
N ARG A 390 -13.88 -4.62 -11.73
CA ARG A 390 -13.37 -5.86 -12.35
C ARG A 390 -12.25 -6.58 -11.60
N ILE A 391 -11.42 -5.89 -10.79
CA ILE A 391 -10.41 -6.55 -9.94
C ILE A 391 -11.13 -7.46 -8.93
N PRO A 392 -10.82 -8.77 -8.83
CA PRO A 392 -11.47 -9.68 -7.89
C PRO A 392 -11.38 -9.21 -6.42
N LEU A 393 -12.40 -9.45 -5.60
CA LEU A 393 -12.46 -8.92 -4.23
C LEU A 393 -11.42 -9.58 -3.29
N ASP A 394 -10.95 -10.79 -3.61
CA ASP A 394 -9.79 -11.43 -2.97
C ASP A 394 -8.44 -10.78 -3.35
N ARG A 395 -8.44 -9.82 -4.28
CA ARG A 395 -7.26 -9.07 -4.74
C ARG A 395 -7.28 -7.60 -4.34
N ILE A 396 -8.17 -7.22 -3.42
CA ILE A 396 -8.30 -5.85 -2.91
C ILE A 396 -7.80 -5.76 -1.46
N LEU A 397 -7.06 -4.70 -1.15
CA LEU A 397 -6.62 -4.30 0.20
C LEU A 397 -7.22 -2.94 0.57
N LEU A 398 -7.36 -2.69 1.87
CA LEU A 398 -8.08 -1.55 2.42
C LEU A 398 -7.12 -0.63 3.17
N GLU A 399 -7.06 0.64 2.76
CA GLU A 399 -6.04 1.57 3.26
C GLU A 399 -6.57 3.00 3.44
N THR A 400 -5.86 3.79 4.26
CA THR A 400 -6.04 5.25 4.29
C THR A 400 -5.01 6.02 3.48
N ASP A 401 -3.76 5.56 3.43
CA ASP A 401 -2.60 6.41 3.13
C ASP A 401 -2.53 7.66 4.03
N GLY A 402 -2.97 7.53 5.29
CA GLY A 402 -2.95 8.62 6.27
C GLY A 402 -1.52 9.13 6.46
N PRO A 403 -1.26 10.45 6.44
CA PRO A 403 -2.21 11.55 6.65
C PRO A 403 -3.05 11.98 5.42
N TYR A 404 -2.81 11.43 4.24
CA TYR A 404 -3.44 11.84 2.97
C TYR A 404 -4.87 11.29 2.82
N PHE A 405 -5.55 11.70 1.74
CA PHE A 405 -6.90 11.23 1.36
C PHE A 405 -7.98 11.23 2.46
N LYS A 406 -7.97 12.21 3.38
CA LYS A 406 -9.02 12.34 4.41
C LYS A 406 -10.43 12.38 3.78
N PRO A 407 -11.35 11.46 4.13
CA PRO A 407 -12.73 11.51 3.65
C PRO A 407 -13.50 12.69 4.27
N LYS A 408 -14.30 13.40 3.46
CA LYS A 408 -15.11 14.56 3.91
C LYS A 408 -16.02 14.24 5.11
N CYS A 409 -16.51 13.00 5.22
CA CYS A 409 -17.34 12.56 6.34
C CYS A 409 -16.62 12.49 7.70
N PHE A 410 -15.30 12.75 7.76
CA PHE A 410 -14.56 12.90 9.02
C PHE A 410 -14.08 14.34 9.29
N ASP A 411 -14.46 15.33 8.48
CA ASP A 411 -13.88 16.69 8.59
C ASP A 411 -14.20 17.43 9.89
N ARG A 412 -15.30 17.07 10.58
CA ARG A 412 -15.69 17.69 11.86
C ARG A 412 -15.19 16.95 13.10
N VAL A 413 -14.62 15.75 12.95
CA VAL A 413 -14.33 14.84 14.09
C VAL A 413 -12.86 14.42 14.22
N SER A 414 -11.98 14.97 13.40
CA SER A 414 -10.52 14.79 13.47
C SER A 414 -9.79 16.04 12.96
N PRO A 415 -8.45 16.16 13.16
CA PRO A 415 -7.70 17.32 12.71
C PRO A 415 -7.88 17.61 11.21
N ALA A 416 -7.89 18.91 10.87
CA ALA A 416 -8.01 19.35 9.49
C ALA A 416 -6.83 18.81 8.66
N LYS A 417 -7.11 18.25 7.47
CA LYS A 417 -6.07 17.72 6.55
C LYS A 417 -5.17 16.63 7.18
N VAL A 418 -5.74 15.79 8.06
CA VAL A 418 -5.11 14.57 8.59
C VAL A 418 -6.13 13.44 8.57
N CYS A 419 -5.94 12.49 7.67
CA CYS A 419 -6.62 11.19 7.72
C CYS A 419 -6.00 10.34 8.83
N LEU A 420 -6.82 9.66 9.62
CA LEU A 420 -6.38 8.74 10.68
C LEU A 420 -6.76 7.32 10.27
N PRO A 421 -5.99 6.29 10.65
CA PRO A 421 -6.13 4.92 10.13
C PRO A 421 -7.53 4.29 10.30
N GLY A 422 -8.27 4.67 11.35
CA GLY A 422 -9.67 4.24 11.52
C GLY A 422 -10.62 4.68 10.40
N MET A 423 -10.29 5.72 9.63
CA MET A 423 -11.12 6.24 8.53
C MET A 423 -11.18 5.32 7.30
N ALA A 424 -10.38 4.25 7.23
CA ALA A 424 -10.40 3.28 6.13
C ALA A 424 -11.78 2.65 5.88
N ILE A 425 -12.69 2.67 6.88
CA ILE A 425 -14.07 2.22 6.71
C ILE A 425 -14.85 3.01 5.63
N ALA A 426 -14.53 4.28 5.39
CA ALA A 426 -15.16 5.07 4.32
C ALA A 426 -14.67 4.62 2.92
N THR A 427 -13.42 4.16 2.81
CA THR A 427 -12.94 3.43 1.62
C THR A 427 -13.76 2.15 1.43
N ALA A 428 -13.98 1.37 2.49
CA ALA A 428 -14.73 0.11 2.42
C ALA A 428 -16.18 0.32 1.97
N ALA A 429 -16.84 1.37 2.46
CA ALA A 429 -18.18 1.77 2.02
C ALA A 429 -18.22 2.13 0.52
N LYS A 430 -17.22 2.87 0.00
CA LYS A 430 -17.17 3.19 -1.44
C LYS A 430 -16.83 1.99 -2.32
N LEU A 431 -15.95 1.10 -1.85
CA LEU A 431 -15.69 -0.20 -2.49
C LEU A 431 -16.98 -1.02 -2.59
N ALA A 432 -17.76 -1.09 -1.51
CA ALA A 432 -19.02 -1.83 -1.45
C ALA A 432 -20.06 -1.31 -2.45
N GLU A 433 -20.20 0.02 -2.55
CA GLU A 433 -21.05 0.68 -3.55
C GLU A 433 -20.65 0.31 -4.99
N ILE A 434 -19.36 0.42 -5.34
CA ILE A 434 -18.83 0.10 -6.68
C ILE A 434 -18.97 -1.40 -7.00
N LYS A 435 -18.83 -2.25 -5.98
CA LYS A 435 -18.94 -3.72 -6.09
C LYS A 435 -20.36 -4.26 -6.06
N GLN A 436 -21.34 -3.46 -5.62
CA GLN A 436 -22.72 -3.87 -5.41
C GLN A 436 -22.86 -5.05 -4.40
N VAL A 437 -22.01 -5.04 -3.36
CA VAL A 437 -22.02 -6.02 -2.24
C VAL A 437 -22.15 -5.31 -0.89
N PRO A 438 -22.54 -5.99 0.21
CA PRO A 438 -22.55 -5.39 1.55
C PRO A 438 -21.16 -4.92 2.00
N MET A 439 -21.10 -3.84 2.79
CA MET A 439 -19.84 -3.33 3.35
C MET A 439 -19.11 -4.41 4.18
N GLU A 440 -19.87 -5.20 4.95
CA GLU A 440 -19.40 -6.35 5.72
C GLU A 440 -18.70 -7.42 4.86
N GLU A 441 -19.02 -7.53 3.57
CA GLU A 441 -18.33 -8.45 2.66
C GLU A 441 -16.94 -7.89 2.27
N VAL A 442 -16.87 -6.61 1.92
CA VAL A 442 -15.59 -5.92 1.65
C VAL A 442 -14.69 -5.92 2.88
N LEU A 443 -15.22 -5.66 4.08
CA LEU A 443 -14.45 -5.68 5.32
C LEU A 443 -13.88 -7.08 5.60
N ARG A 444 -14.70 -8.15 5.51
CA ARG A 444 -14.20 -9.53 5.67
C ARG A 444 -13.16 -9.92 4.62
N ALA A 445 -13.38 -9.56 3.37
CA ALA A 445 -12.46 -9.88 2.29
C ALA A 445 -11.12 -9.17 2.47
N THR A 446 -11.12 -7.85 2.63
CA THR A 446 -9.88 -7.07 2.77
C THR A 446 -9.12 -7.43 4.05
N TYR A 447 -9.81 -7.69 5.17
CA TYR A 447 -9.19 -8.23 6.40
C TYR A 447 -8.43 -9.54 6.14
N ASN A 448 -9.07 -10.51 5.48
CA ASN A 448 -8.45 -11.80 5.16
C ASN A 448 -7.34 -11.68 4.09
N ASN A 449 -7.48 -10.78 3.12
CA ASN A 449 -6.46 -10.51 2.10
C ASN A 449 -5.20 -9.91 2.75
N THR A 450 -5.35 -8.87 3.58
CA THR A 450 -4.24 -8.26 4.32
C THR A 450 -3.51 -9.31 5.16
N ARG A 451 -4.24 -10.14 5.92
CA ARG A 451 -3.63 -11.19 6.73
C ARG A 451 -2.94 -12.28 5.89
N ARG A 452 -3.47 -12.65 4.72
CA ARG A 452 -2.87 -13.61 3.77
C ARG A 452 -1.61 -13.07 3.08
N VAL A 453 -1.60 -11.80 2.69
CA VAL A 453 -0.43 -11.13 2.10
C VAL A 453 0.68 -11.00 3.14
N TYR A 454 0.38 -10.32 4.24
CA TYR A 454 1.35 -9.94 5.26
C TYR A 454 1.65 -11.02 6.31
N GLN A 455 1.00 -12.19 6.22
CA GLN A 455 1.23 -13.38 7.08
C GLN A 455 0.96 -13.09 8.57
N ILE A 456 -0.06 -12.28 8.84
CA ILE A 456 -0.54 -11.97 10.19
C ILE A 456 -1.34 -13.18 10.70
N ALA A 457 -1.10 -13.57 11.96
CA ALA A 457 -1.73 -14.72 12.61
C ALA A 457 -3.28 -14.65 12.64
N LEU A 458 -3.92 -15.80 12.92
CA LEU A 458 -5.33 -15.89 13.32
C LEU A 458 -5.46 -15.55 14.81
#